data_AF-F8UH67-F1
#
_entry.id   AF-F8UH67-F1
#
_cell.length_a   1.000
_cell.length_b   1.000
_cell.length_c   1.000
_cell.angle_alpha   90.00
_cell.angle_beta   90.00
_cell.angle_gamma   90.00
#
_symmetry.space_group_name_H-M   'P 1'
#
loop_
_entity.id
_entity.type
_entity.pdbx_description
1 polymer ?
#
loop_
_entity_poly.entity_id
_entity_poly.type
_entity_poly.pdbx_seq_one_letter_code
_entity_poly.pdbx_strand_id
1 'polypeptide(L)'
;MKTTVQIPDSLFEEARKVANRERTTLKALIEEGLRRIVSQHKRRNGFRLRKATFKGKGLQPLSEVESQESFGRLGEAGFICFSNLFAHHRHQNATG
;
A
#
# COMPACT_ATOMS: atom_id res chain seq x y z
N MET A 1 -33.93 -3.40 -9.06
CA MET A 1 -34.43 -3.63 -7.69
C MET A 1 -34.56 -2.30 -6.97
N LYS A 2 -35.56 -2.12 -6.10
CA LYS A 2 -35.65 -0.94 -5.23
C LYS A 2 -35.01 -1.28 -3.89
N THR A 3 -34.13 -0.39 -3.41
CA THR A 3 -33.45 -0.52 -2.13
C THR A 3 -33.61 0.80 -1.37
N THR A 4 -33.80 0.71 -0.06
CA THR A 4 -33.82 1.86 0.85
C THR A 4 -32.54 1.84 1.67
N VAL A 5 -31.80 2.94 1.68
CA VAL A 5 -30.55 3.10 2.44
C VAL A 5 -30.70 4.33 3.34
N GLN A 6 -30.31 4.20 4.60
CA GLN A 6 -30.28 5.33 5.52
C GLN A 6 -28.94 6.04 5.35
N ILE A 7 -28.97 7.35 5.14
CA ILE A 7 -27.80 8.22 5.06
C ILE A 7 -28.02 9.44 5.94
N PRO A 8 -26.96 10.03 6.52
CA PRO A 8 -27.09 11.28 7.27
C PRO A 8 -27.66 12.41 6.41
N ASP A 9 -28.49 13.27 7.01
CA ASP A 9 -29.14 14.38 6.31
C ASP A 9 -28.13 15.34 5.67
N SER A 10 -27.00 15.60 6.34
CA SER A 10 -25.92 16.43 5.81
C SER A 10 -25.40 15.90 4.47
N LEU A 11 -25.19 14.58 4.38
CA LEU A 11 -24.70 13.94 3.16
C LEU A 11 -25.77 13.93 2.06
N PHE A 12 -27.04 13.75 2.43
CA PHE A 12 -28.15 13.83 1.47
C PHE A 12 -28.21 15.22 0.81
N GLU A 13 -28.10 16.29 1.60
CA GLU A 13 -28.13 17.66 1.09
C GLU A 13 -26.94 17.98 0.19
N GLU A 14 -25.74 17.54 0.57
CA GLU A 14 -24.54 17.68 -0.28
C GLU A 14 -24.70 16.94 -1.61
N ALA A 15 -25.13 15.68 -1.56
CA ALA A 15 -25.34 14.88 -2.76
C ALA A 15 -26.41 15.48 -3.69
N ARG A 16 -27.47 16.08 -3.12
CA ARG A 16 -28.51 16.78 -3.88
C ARG A 16 -27.97 18.03 -4.58
N LYS A 17 -27.13 18.82 -3.90
CA LYS A 17 -26.47 20.00 -4.51
C LYS A 17 -25.59 19.58 -5.68
N VAL A 18 -24.81 18.51 -5.51
CA VAL A 18 -23.96 17.96 -6.59
C VAL A 18 -24.80 17.51 -7.77
N ALA A 19 -25.85 16.72 -7.53
CA ALA A 19 -26.74 16.23 -8.58
C ALA A 19 -27.37 17.38 -9.39
N ASN A 20 -27.83 18.43 -8.71
CA ASN A 20 -28.40 19.61 -9.36
C ASN A 20 -27.35 20.35 -10.22
N ARG A 21 -26.15 20.55 -9.69
CA ARG A 21 -25.05 21.22 -10.39
C ARG A 21 -24.64 20.47 -11.66
N GLU A 22 -24.62 19.15 -11.59
CA GLU A 22 -24.22 18.27 -12.69
C GLU A 22 -25.39 17.88 -13.60
N ARG A 23 -26.58 18.45 -13.37
CA ARG A 23 -27.82 18.15 -14.13
C ARG A 23 -28.12 16.65 -14.20
N THR A 24 -27.89 15.95 -13.10
CA THR A 24 -28.17 14.52 -12.94
C THR A 24 -29.18 14.30 -11.81
N THR A 25 -29.53 13.04 -11.56
CA THR A 25 -30.43 12.67 -10.45
C THR A 25 -29.61 12.14 -9.28
N LEU A 26 -30.13 12.31 -8.05
CA LEU A 26 -29.52 11.71 -6.87
C LEU A 26 -29.37 10.18 -7.01
N LYS A 27 -30.36 9.52 -7.63
CA LYS A 27 -30.31 8.08 -7.91
C LYS A 27 -29.12 7.72 -8.81
N ALA A 28 -28.93 8.44 -9.91
CA ALA A 28 -27.81 8.19 -10.83
C ALA A 28 -26.46 8.42 -10.14
N LEU A 29 -26.34 9.49 -9.34
CA LEU A 29 -25.13 9.78 -8.55
C LEU A 29 -24.81 8.65 -7.56
N ILE A 30 -25.82 8.13 -6.85
CA ILE A 30 -25.66 7.00 -5.92
C ILE A 30 -25.25 5.73 -6.67
N GLU A 31 -25.89 5.42 -7.79
CA GLU A 31 -25.57 4.23 -8.59
C GLU A 31 -24.14 4.27 -9.15
N GLU A 32 -23.70 5.44 -9.62
CA GLU A 32 -22.31 5.64 -10.08
C GLU A 32 -21.31 5.44 -8.94
N GLY A 33 -21.54 6.08 -7.80
CA GLY A 33 -20.71 5.94 -6.61
C GLY A 33 -20.57 4.48 -6.17
N LEU A 34 -21.69 3.77 -6.06
CA LEU A 34 -21.71 2.35 -5.70
C LEU A 34 -20.94 1.50 -6.73
N ARG A 35 -21.16 1.72 -8.03
CA ARG A 35 -20.45 1.00 -9.10
C ARG A 35 -18.94 1.20 -9.00
N ARG A 36 -18.49 2.43 -8.77
CA ARG A 36 -17.08 2.77 -8.65
C ARG A 36 -16.44 2.08 -7.44
N ILE A 37 -17.08 2.17 -6.27
CA ILE A 37 -16.56 1.57 -5.04
C ILE A 37 -16.52 0.04 -5.15
N VAL A 38 -17.57 -0.60 -5.69
CA VAL A 38 -17.58 -2.06 -5.90
C VAL A 38 -16.48 -2.49 -6.87
N SER A 39 -16.29 -1.75 -7.97
CA SER A 39 -15.22 -2.03 -8.94
C SER A 39 -13.83 -1.92 -8.31
N GLN A 40 -13.60 -0.88 -7.49
CA GLN A 40 -12.35 -0.70 -6.75
C GLN A 40 -12.08 -1.87 -5.79
N HIS A 41 -13.10 -2.34 -5.07
CA HIS A 41 -12.94 -3.49 -4.17
C HIS A 41 -12.67 -4.78 -4.94
N LYS A 42 -13.34 -5.02 -6.07
CA LYS A 42 -13.07 -6.19 -6.92
C LYS A 42 -11.64 -6.22 -7.44
N ARG A 43 -11.06 -5.06 -7.79
CA ARG A 43 -9.67 -4.95 -8.27
C ARG A 43 -8.62 -5.15 -7.17
N ARG A 44 -8.99 -4.93 -5.90
CA ARG A 44 -8.09 -5.08 -4.75
C ARG A 44 -7.94 -6.52 -4.26
N ASN A 45 -8.63 -7.50 -4.86
CA ASN A 45 -8.29 -8.90 -4.64
C ASN A 45 -6.86 -9.11 -5.13
N GLY A 46 -5.93 -9.24 -4.18
CA GLY A 46 -4.49 -9.16 -4.40
C GLY A 46 -4.01 -9.99 -5.58
N PHE A 47 -2.93 -9.53 -6.20
CA PHE A 47 -2.23 -10.27 -7.25
C PHE A 47 -1.96 -11.71 -6.76
N ARG A 48 -2.75 -12.65 -7.27
CA ARG A 48 -2.53 -14.07 -7.01
C ARG A 48 -1.55 -14.56 -8.05
N LEU A 49 -0.25 -14.50 -7.73
CA LEU A 49 0.76 -15.14 -8.56
C LEU A 49 0.38 -16.61 -8.69
N ARG A 50 -0.03 -17.03 -9.90
CA ARG A 50 -0.24 -18.44 -10.19
C ARG A 50 1.09 -19.15 -9.89
N LYS A 51 1.06 -20.22 -9.07
CA LYS A 51 2.25 -21.05 -8.81
C LYS A 51 2.77 -21.56 -10.16
N ALA A 52 3.73 -20.86 -10.73
CA ALA A 52 4.50 -21.28 -11.87
C ALA A 52 5.69 -22.05 -11.30
N THR A 53 5.48 -23.33 -11.01
CA THR A 53 6.59 -24.21 -10.65
C THR A 53 7.42 -24.39 -11.92
N PHE A 54 8.66 -23.93 -11.92
CA PHE A 54 9.58 -24.18 -13.02
C PHE A 54 9.93 -25.67 -13.05
N LYS A 55 9.70 -26.35 -14.17
CA LYS A 55 10.02 -27.77 -14.39
C LYS A 55 11.50 -28.01 -14.78
N GLY A 56 12.36 -27.03 -14.54
CA GLY A 56 13.81 -27.15 -14.66
C GLY A 56 14.49 -26.87 -13.32
N LYS A 57 15.83 -26.90 -13.29
CA LYS A 57 16.65 -26.54 -12.12
C LYS A 57 16.49 -25.03 -11.83
N GLY A 58 15.37 -24.66 -11.20
CA GLY A 58 15.03 -23.27 -10.88
C GLY A 58 15.79 -22.79 -9.64
N LEU A 59 16.14 -21.49 -9.65
CA LEU A 59 16.98 -20.79 -8.69
C LEU A 59 18.25 -21.57 -8.34
N GLN A 60 19.34 -21.28 -9.07
CA GLN A 60 20.67 -21.70 -8.65
C GLN A 60 20.84 -21.27 -7.19
N PRO A 61 21.21 -22.19 -6.29
CA PRO A 61 21.48 -21.83 -4.91
C PRO A 61 22.49 -20.69 -4.97
N LEU A 62 22.13 -19.56 -4.36
CA LEU A 62 23.09 -18.52 -4.07
C LEU A 62 24.24 -19.25 -3.39
N SER A 63 25.38 -19.27 -4.07
CA SER A 63 26.59 -19.96 -3.63
C SER A 63 26.76 -19.70 -2.15
N GLU A 64 26.86 -20.79 -1.39
CA GLU A 64 27.25 -20.87 0.00
C GLU A 64 27.87 -19.56 0.49
N VAL A 65 27.05 -18.76 1.16
CA VAL A 65 27.60 -17.83 2.14
C VAL A 65 27.91 -18.74 3.33
N GLU A 66 29.07 -19.39 3.28
CA GLU A 66 29.61 -20.06 4.45
C GLU A 66 29.94 -18.99 5.50
N SER A 67 29.50 -19.31 6.71
CA SER A 67 29.61 -18.55 7.93
C SER A 67 31.00 -17.96 8.17
N GLN A 68 30.99 -16.81 8.83
CA GLN A 68 32.12 -16.25 9.58
C GLN A 68 32.98 -17.34 10.23
N GLU A 69 34.25 -17.40 9.86
CA GLU A 69 35.37 -17.55 10.80
C GLU A 69 36.69 -17.32 10.05
N SER A 70 37.53 -16.45 10.61
CA SER A 70 38.97 -16.34 10.30
C SER A 70 39.39 -15.62 9.00
N PHE A 71 39.15 -14.30 8.93
CA PHE A 71 40.13 -13.39 8.31
C PHE A 71 40.80 -12.55 9.39
N GLY A 72 41.44 -13.24 10.34
CA GLY A 72 42.52 -12.63 11.09
C GLY A 72 43.67 -12.40 10.13
N ARG A 73 44.15 -11.15 10.10
CA ARG A 73 45.38 -10.68 9.43
C ARG A 73 45.17 -10.15 8.02
N LEU A 74 44.69 -8.91 7.93
CA LEU A 74 45.40 -7.78 7.29
C LEU A 74 44.63 -6.47 7.57
N GLY A 75 45.20 -5.63 8.43
CA GLY A 75 45.15 -4.16 8.43
C GLY A 75 43.81 -3.42 8.33
N GLU A 76 43.40 -2.81 9.45
CA GLU A 76 43.22 -1.34 9.52
C GLU A 76 42.59 -0.65 8.29
N ALA A 77 41.26 -0.74 8.11
CA ALA A 77 40.40 0.31 7.52
C ALA A 77 39.05 -0.28 7.06
N GLY A 78 38.01 -0.18 7.88
CA GLY A 78 36.67 -0.57 7.43
C GLY A 78 35.59 -0.58 8.51
N PHE A 79 35.96 -0.38 9.78
CA PHE A 79 35.02 -0.38 10.91
C PHE A 79 34.38 0.99 11.18
N ILE A 80 34.19 1.80 10.15
CA ILE A 80 33.45 3.08 10.24
C ILE A 80 32.42 3.11 9.12
N CYS A 81 31.34 2.34 9.26
CA CYS A 81 30.12 2.67 8.51
C CYS A 81 28.83 2.13 9.13
N PHE A 82 28.90 1.23 10.12
CA PHE A 82 27.68 0.61 10.66
C PHE A 82 27.03 1.36 11.84
N SER A 83 27.55 2.50 12.26
CA SER A 83 27.04 3.25 13.43
C SER A 83 26.31 4.55 13.09
N ASN A 84 25.94 4.83 11.82
CA ASN A 84 25.45 6.17 11.46
C ASN A 84 24.13 6.27 10.69
N LEU A 85 23.24 5.27 10.74
CA LEU A 85 21.91 5.39 10.09
C LEU A 85 20.70 5.16 11.00
N PHE A 86 20.88 5.14 12.33
CA PHE A 86 19.76 5.01 13.27
C PHE A 86 19.68 6.13 14.33
N ALA A 87 20.18 7.32 14.03
CA ALA A 87 20.19 8.46 14.96
C ALA A 87 19.63 9.76 14.35
N HIS A 88 18.58 9.68 13.52
CA HIS A 88 17.90 10.90 13.02
C HIS A 88 16.37 10.81 13.03
N HIS A 89 15.79 10.31 14.12
CA HIS A 89 14.35 10.46 14.36
C HIS A 89 14.00 10.64 15.85
N ARG A 90 14.40 11.79 16.41
CA ARG A 90 13.70 12.49 17.50
C ARG A 90 14.46 13.77 17.79
N HIS A 91 13.80 14.90 17.59
CA HIS A 91 13.98 16.21 18.26
C HIS A 91 13.80 17.35 17.26
N GLN A 92 12.54 17.71 16.97
CA GLN A 92 12.12 19.11 16.71
C GLN A 92 10.63 19.23 17.06
N ASN A 93 10.31 19.20 18.36
CA ASN A 93 9.04 19.65 18.95
C ASN A 93 9.34 20.12 20.38
N ALA A 94 10.02 21.26 20.45
CA ALA A 94 10.28 22.15 21.60
C ALA A 94 11.21 23.20 21.00
N THR A 95 10.70 24.34 20.55
CA THR A 95 10.43 25.57 21.30
C THR A 95 9.73 26.49 20.28
N GLY A 96 8.55 27.05 20.56
CA GLY A 96 8.47 28.42 21.09
C GLY A 96 8.65 29.42 19.95
#